data_AF-A0A0E4HBG7-F1
#
_entry.id   AF-A0A0E4HBG7-F1
#
_cell.length_a   1.000
_cell.length_b   1.000
_cell.length_c   1.000
_cell.angle_alpha   90.00
_cell.angle_beta   90.00
_cell.angle_gamma   90.00
#
_symmetry.space_group_name_H-M   'P 1'
#
loop_
_entity.id
_entity.type
_entity.pdbx_description
1 polymer ?
#
loop_
_entity_poly.entity_id
_entity_poly.type
_entity_poly.pdbx_seq_one_letter_code
_entity_poly.pdbx_strand_id
1 'polypeptide(L)'
;MTMKEEEINHHLEILIYEDFEFHPQHYIKDFIKIPNDIVSHKHLLKGASLDSNSIEYLVDLVVNDLKENRRFRRGECLKVLKQIIKNRESEDLPKSLISKLFYLYKSFILVGREEIQWAVSLFIKNQVLDNDEILWLIDNYQESDHLVNRLLRYPKANSLIFKWAEDVYKNGLLLDRQSEVVAILISDSIPKYISVSADTLMWGIYYSRCDLKKKEELIVNHLDFTDYLAAIKIAARLNIPTVVKNLLGHYMELASER
;
A
#
# COMPACT_ATOMS: atom_id res chain seq x y z
N MET A 1 -4.10 -23.50 55.16
CA MET A 1 -4.91 -22.31 54.81
C MET A 1 -5.35 -22.50 53.38
N THR A 2 -6.65 -22.71 53.15
CA THR A 2 -7.24 -22.66 51.81
C THR A 2 -7.38 -21.19 51.41
N MET A 3 -6.84 -20.81 50.25
CA MET A 3 -7.08 -19.48 49.66
C MET A 3 -8.58 -19.29 49.48
N LYS A 4 -9.05 -18.05 49.68
CA LYS A 4 -10.46 -17.72 49.44
C LYS A 4 -10.71 -17.70 47.93
N GLU A 5 -11.93 -18.04 47.53
CA GLU A 5 -12.36 -18.03 46.12
C GLU A 5 -12.09 -16.68 45.42
N GLU A 6 -12.32 -15.58 46.12
CA GLU A 6 -12.03 -14.22 45.65
C GLU A 6 -10.54 -14.01 45.31
N GLU A 7 -9.64 -14.55 46.14
CA GLU A 7 -8.19 -14.45 45.91
C GLU A 7 -7.78 -15.27 44.69
N ILE A 8 -8.36 -16.47 44.52
CA ILE A 8 -8.12 -17.31 43.34
C ILE A 8 -8.57 -16.59 42.07
N ASN A 9 -9.77 -16.02 42.06
CA ASN A 9 -10.30 -15.30 40.91
C ASN A 9 -9.44 -14.09 40.55
N HIS A 10 -8.96 -13.34 41.54
CA HIS A 10 -8.05 -12.23 41.31
C HIS A 10 -6.73 -12.68 40.66
N HIS A 11 -6.14 -13.78 41.13
CA HIS A 11 -4.93 -14.32 40.51
C HIS A 11 -5.17 -14.82 39.09
N LEU A 12 -6.34 -15.44 38.82
CA LEU A 12 -6.71 -15.86 37.47
C LEU A 12 -6.85 -14.66 36.54
N GLU A 13 -7.48 -13.57 36.97
CA GLU A 13 -7.60 -12.34 36.16
C GLU A 13 -6.22 -11.78 35.78
N ILE A 14 -5.28 -11.74 36.74
CA ILE A 14 -3.90 -11.31 36.47
C ILE A 14 -3.25 -12.25 35.45
N LEU A 15 -3.31 -13.56 35.67
CA LEU A 15 -2.66 -14.54 34.79
C LEU A 15 -3.25 -14.54 33.38
N ILE A 16 -4.57 -14.36 33.23
CA ILE A 16 -5.24 -14.23 31.94
C ILE A 16 -4.78 -12.95 31.22
N TYR A 17 -4.64 -11.85 31.97
CA TYR A 17 -4.15 -10.60 31.41
C TYR A 17 -2.69 -10.69 30.96
N GLU A 18 -1.83 -11.37 31.72
CA GLU A 18 -0.45 -11.67 31.32
C GLU A 18 -0.44 -12.60 30.09
N ASP A 19 -1.29 -13.63 30.07
CA ASP A 19 -1.39 -14.55 28.92
C ASP A 19 -1.92 -13.87 27.65
N PHE A 20 -2.72 -12.82 27.77
CA PHE A 20 -3.17 -11.99 26.65
C PHE A 20 -2.02 -11.30 25.91
N GLU A 21 -0.91 -10.99 26.59
CA GLU A 21 0.29 -10.44 25.94
C GLU A 21 0.93 -11.46 24.99
N PHE A 22 0.85 -12.75 25.32
CA PHE A 22 1.44 -13.84 24.54
C PHE A 22 0.47 -14.44 23.52
N HIS A 23 -0.83 -14.48 23.85
CA HIS A 23 -1.88 -15.14 23.06
C HIS A 23 -3.10 -14.23 22.85
N PRO A 24 -2.92 -13.04 22.24
CA PRO A 24 -3.97 -12.04 22.16
C PRO A 24 -5.23 -12.51 21.42
N GLN A 25 -5.08 -13.32 20.38
CA GLN A 25 -6.19 -13.88 19.61
C GLN A 25 -7.21 -14.67 20.46
N HIS A 26 -6.79 -15.28 21.57
CA HIS A 26 -7.69 -16.06 22.42
C HIS A 26 -8.62 -15.18 23.26
N TYR A 27 -8.17 -13.98 23.65
CA TYR A 27 -8.89 -13.15 24.61
C TYR A 27 -9.38 -11.82 24.06
N ILE A 28 -9.12 -11.49 22.78
CA ILE A 28 -9.58 -10.24 22.16
C ILE A 28 -11.08 -10.01 22.40
N LYS A 29 -11.92 -11.03 22.21
CA LYS A 29 -13.38 -10.89 22.36
C LYS A 29 -13.83 -10.75 23.83
N ASP A 30 -13.00 -11.20 24.76
CA ASP A 30 -13.28 -11.13 26.20
C ASP A 30 -12.93 -9.74 26.75
N PHE A 31 -11.78 -9.19 26.33
CA PHE A 31 -11.27 -7.90 26.81
C PHE A 31 -11.73 -6.68 25.98
N ILE A 32 -12.10 -6.87 24.72
CA ILE A 32 -12.38 -5.76 23.80
C ILE A 32 -13.78 -5.92 23.24
N LYS A 33 -14.75 -5.22 23.83
CA LYS A 33 -16.16 -5.30 23.44
C LYS A 33 -16.65 -4.05 22.73
N ILE A 34 -15.97 -2.92 22.95
CA ILE A 34 -16.27 -1.63 22.33
C ILE A 34 -14.99 -0.95 21.82
N PRO A 35 -15.07 0.03 20.88
CA PRO A 35 -13.89 0.70 20.35
C PRO A 35 -12.99 1.38 21.40
N ASN A 36 -13.56 1.83 22.52
CA ASN A 36 -12.77 2.43 23.60
C ASN A 36 -11.83 1.41 24.27
N ASP A 37 -12.19 0.13 24.29
CA ASP A 37 -11.35 -0.93 24.86
C ASP A 37 -10.08 -1.13 24.02
N ILE A 38 -10.14 -0.89 22.71
CA ILE A 38 -8.95 -0.88 21.82
C ILE A 38 -7.93 0.16 22.30
N VAL A 39 -8.41 1.31 22.78
CA VAL A 39 -7.54 2.38 23.29
C VAL A 39 -7.03 2.04 24.68
N SER A 40 -7.88 1.46 25.54
CA SER A 40 -7.50 1.02 26.89
C SER A 40 -6.41 -0.06 26.87
N HIS A 41 -6.47 -0.99 25.91
CA HIS A 41 -5.54 -2.12 25.77
C HIS A 41 -4.50 -1.92 24.66
N LYS A 42 -4.24 -0.66 24.26
CA LYS A 42 -3.37 -0.35 23.11
C LYS A 42 -1.95 -0.87 23.24
N HIS A 43 -1.41 -1.00 24.46
CA HIS A 43 -0.04 -1.49 24.69
C HIS A 43 0.08 -2.97 24.34
N LEU A 44 -0.94 -3.77 24.67
CA LEU A 44 -1.02 -5.20 24.34
C LEU A 44 -1.23 -5.38 22.84
N LEU A 45 -2.17 -4.64 22.27
CA LEU A 45 -2.54 -4.76 20.85
C LEU A 45 -1.46 -4.30 19.87
N LYS A 46 -0.67 -3.28 20.23
CA LYS A 46 0.34 -2.74 19.31
C LYS A 46 1.54 -3.67 19.11
N GLY A 47 1.85 -4.52 20.10
CA GLY A 47 2.92 -5.51 20.01
C GLY A 47 2.49 -6.83 19.39
N ALA A 48 1.18 -7.12 19.45
CA ALA A 48 0.60 -8.36 18.98
C ALA A 48 0.69 -8.55 17.45
N SER A 49 1.04 -9.77 17.05
CA SER A 49 0.71 -10.29 15.72
C SER A 49 -0.69 -10.91 15.79
N LEU A 50 -1.64 -10.35 15.05
CA LEU A 50 -3.03 -10.82 15.05
C LEU A 50 -3.37 -11.50 13.74
N ASP A 51 -4.17 -12.57 13.84
CA ASP A 51 -4.79 -13.21 12.68
C ASP A 51 -5.88 -12.32 12.06
N SER A 52 -6.26 -12.64 10.82
CA SER A 52 -7.26 -11.86 10.08
C SER A 52 -8.63 -11.80 10.77
N ASN A 53 -9.04 -12.84 11.50
CA ASN A 53 -10.33 -12.89 12.18
C ASN A 53 -10.36 -11.93 13.37
N SER A 54 -9.26 -11.86 14.10
CA SER A 54 -9.03 -10.96 15.23
C SER A 54 -9.00 -9.51 14.75
N ILE A 55 -8.28 -9.25 13.65
CA ILE A 55 -8.26 -7.91 13.03
C ILE A 55 -9.67 -7.53 12.55
N GLU A 56 -10.37 -8.43 11.88
CA GLU A 56 -11.72 -8.18 11.37
C GLU A 56 -12.70 -7.85 12.49
N TYR A 57 -12.64 -8.59 13.60
CA TYR A 57 -13.45 -8.28 14.79
C TYR A 57 -13.20 -6.86 15.32
N LEU A 58 -11.93 -6.46 15.47
CA LEU A 58 -11.59 -5.11 15.95
C LEU A 58 -12.04 -4.01 14.98
N VAL A 59 -11.90 -4.26 13.68
CA VAL A 59 -12.39 -3.35 12.63
C VAL A 59 -13.91 -3.24 12.67
N ASP A 60 -14.63 -4.35 12.87
CA ASP A 60 -16.10 -4.36 12.97
C ASP A 60 -16.60 -3.50 14.13
N LEU A 61 -15.96 -3.55 15.30
CA LEU A 61 -16.31 -2.68 16.42
C LEU A 61 -16.25 -1.19 16.00
N VAL A 62 -15.17 -0.79 15.32
CA VAL A 62 -14.97 0.59 14.87
C VAL A 62 -15.95 0.98 13.76
N VAL A 63 -16.19 0.09 12.79
CA VAL A 63 -17.11 0.32 11.68
C VAL A 63 -18.55 0.47 12.17
N ASN A 64 -18.99 -0.41 13.07
CA ASN A 64 -20.36 -0.39 13.60
C ASN A 64 -20.63 0.90 14.38
N ASP A 65 -19.75 1.26 15.33
CA ASP A 65 -19.89 2.52 16.07
C ASP A 65 -19.81 3.74 15.15
N LEU A 66 -19.01 3.70 14.08
CA LEU A 66 -18.95 4.78 13.10
C LEU A 66 -20.27 4.92 12.32
N LYS A 67 -20.86 3.81 11.85
CA LYS A 67 -22.13 3.78 11.12
C LYS A 67 -23.31 4.25 11.98
N GLU A 68 -23.31 3.87 13.25
CA GLU A 68 -24.31 4.31 14.22
C GLU A 68 -24.06 5.72 14.78
N ASN A 69 -23.02 6.40 14.27
CA ASN A 69 -22.58 7.72 14.72
C ASN A 69 -22.36 7.81 16.25
N ARG A 70 -21.93 6.71 16.87
CA ARG A 70 -21.56 6.67 18.27
C ARG A 70 -20.25 7.44 18.49
N ARG A 71 -20.13 8.06 19.67
CA ARG A 71 -18.95 8.81 20.06
C ARG A 71 -17.92 7.87 20.68
N PHE A 72 -16.74 7.82 20.09
CA PHE A 72 -15.57 7.11 20.62
C PHE A 72 -14.29 7.82 20.20
N ARG A 73 -13.14 7.38 20.71
CA ARG A 73 -11.82 7.96 20.41
C ARG A 73 -11.30 7.57 19.01
N ARG A 74 -12.04 7.96 17.96
CA ARG A 74 -11.81 7.60 16.54
C ARG A 74 -10.32 7.61 16.15
N GLY A 75 -9.65 8.74 16.35
CA GLY A 75 -8.25 8.90 15.94
C GLY A 75 -7.29 7.92 16.62
N GLU A 76 -7.45 7.68 17.92
CA GLU A 76 -6.61 6.74 18.66
C GLU A 76 -6.89 5.29 18.25
N CYS A 77 -8.16 4.91 18.05
CA CYS A 77 -8.52 3.59 17.54
C CYS A 77 -7.85 3.33 16.18
N LEU A 78 -7.93 4.30 15.24
CA LEU A 78 -7.33 4.17 13.91
C LEU A 78 -5.80 4.03 13.99
N LYS A 79 -5.14 4.74 14.91
CA LYS A 79 -3.69 4.60 15.15
C LYS A 79 -3.32 3.23 15.69
N VAL A 80 -4.14 2.63 16.56
CA VAL A 80 -3.93 1.26 17.07
C VAL A 80 -4.15 0.24 15.95
N LEU A 81 -5.28 0.32 15.23
CA LEU A 81 -5.56 -0.55 14.08
C LEU A 81 -4.46 -0.51 13.03
N LYS A 82 -3.92 0.69 12.75
CA LYS A 82 -2.79 0.84 11.85
C LYS A 82 -1.58 0.01 12.29
N GLN A 83 -1.24 0.04 13.57
CA GLN A 83 -0.09 -0.70 14.09
C GLN A 83 -0.33 -2.21 14.02
N ILE A 84 -1.54 -2.66 14.35
CA ILE A 84 -1.97 -4.06 14.19
C ILE A 84 -1.82 -4.51 12.73
N ILE A 85 -2.38 -3.74 11.78
CA ILE A 85 -2.31 -4.04 10.35
C ILE A 85 -0.85 -4.06 9.87
N LYS A 86 0.00 -3.20 10.41
CA LYS A 86 1.44 -3.19 10.08
C LYS A 86 2.16 -4.46 10.55
N ASN A 87 1.76 -5.00 11.70
CA ASN A 87 2.44 -6.10 12.39
C ASN A 87 1.86 -7.48 12.08
N ARG A 88 0.81 -7.56 11.27
CA ARG A 88 0.15 -8.82 10.91
C ARG A 88 1.12 -9.81 10.24
N GLU A 89 0.85 -11.11 10.45
CA GLU A 89 1.61 -12.22 9.86
C GLU A 89 1.33 -12.43 8.36
N SER A 90 0.06 -12.28 7.93
CA SER A 90 -0.35 -12.55 6.55
C SER A 90 -0.22 -11.32 5.67
N GLU A 91 0.36 -11.48 4.47
CA GLU A 91 0.37 -10.41 3.47
C GLU A 91 -1.06 -10.08 2.98
N ASP A 92 -1.86 -11.13 2.76
CA ASP A 92 -3.21 -11.04 2.19
C ASP A 92 -4.29 -11.02 3.27
N LEU A 93 -5.17 -10.02 3.18
CA LEU A 93 -6.36 -9.88 4.02
C LEU A 93 -7.60 -10.44 3.29
N PRO A 94 -8.56 -11.04 4.02
CA PRO A 94 -9.84 -11.42 3.44
C PRO A 94 -10.54 -10.22 2.78
N LYS A 95 -11.23 -10.45 1.66
CA LYS A 95 -11.96 -9.39 0.95
C LYS A 95 -12.95 -8.64 1.84
N SER A 96 -13.68 -9.35 2.71
CA SER A 96 -14.61 -8.73 3.66
C SER A 96 -13.94 -7.71 4.56
N LEU A 97 -12.74 -8.04 5.06
CA LEU A 97 -11.92 -7.16 5.86
C LEU A 97 -11.39 -5.98 5.05
N ILE A 98 -10.92 -6.20 3.81
CA ILE A 98 -10.47 -5.12 2.92
C ILE A 98 -11.58 -4.10 2.69
N SER A 99 -12.81 -4.53 2.42
CA SER A 99 -13.93 -3.59 2.21
C SER A 99 -14.27 -2.78 3.45
N LYS A 100 -14.17 -3.36 4.65
CA LYS A 100 -14.35 -2.63 5.91
C LYS A 100 -13.21 -1.62 6.15
N LEU A 101 -11.98 -2.02 5.85
CA LEU A 101 -10.81 -1.14 5.90
C LEU A 101 -10.91 0.00 4.88
N PHE A 102 -11.42 -0.27 3.68
CA PHE A 102 -11.68 0.73 2.66
C PHE A 102 -12.79 1.70 3.10
N TYR A 103 -13.85 1.20 3.74
CA TYR A 103 -14.88 2.06 4.34
C TYR A 103 -14.28 3.04 5.36
N LEU A 104 -13.40 2.56 6.26
CA LEU A 104 -12.69 3.44 7.19
C LEU A 104 -11.77 4.42 6.44
N TYR A 105 -11.03 3.96 5.42
CA TYR A 105 -10.19 4.82 4.59
C TYR A 105 -10.99 5.97 3.97
N LYS A 106 -12.07 5.66 3.25
CA LYS A 106 -12.98 6.63 2.62
C LYS A 106 -13.56 7.61 3.64
N SER A 107 -13.89 7.15 4.84
CA SER A 107 -14.49 7.98 5.89
C SER A 107 -13.54 9.03 6.48
N PHE A 108 -12.23 8.84 6.37
CA PHE A 108 -11.26 9.69 7.06
C PHE A 108 -10.18 10.31 6.15
N ILE A 109 -9.96 9.79 4.94
CA ILE A 109 -8.83 10.23 4.12
C ILE A 109 -8.96 11.70 3.66
N LEU A 110 -10.18 12.18 3.43
CA LEU A 110 -10.42 13.56 2.97
C LEU A 110 -10.72 14.55 4.10
N VAL A 111 -11.18 14.07 5.26
CA VAL A 111 -11.68 14.92 6.37
C VAL A 111 -10.85 14.80 7.65
N GLY A 112 -10.01 13.77 7.75
CA GLY A 112 -9.16 13.52 8.90
C GLY A 112 -7.99 14.50 8.95
N ARG A 113 -7.41 14.68 10.15
CA ARG A 113 -6.10 15.33 10.29
C ARG A 113 -5.02 14.47 9.63
N GLU A 114 -3.90 15.07 9.24
CA GLU A 114 -2.79 14.41 8.54
C GLU A 114 -2.36 13.08 9.18
N GLU A 115 -2.19 13.04 10.51
CA GLU A 115 -1.83 11.80 11.22
C GLU A 115 -2.86 10.66 11.03
N ILE A 116 -4.15 11.01 10.93
CA ILE A 116 -5.24 10.07 10.71
C ILE A 116 -5.29 9.65 9.24
N GLN A 117 -5.12 10.59 8.32
CA GLN A 117 -4.99 10.29 6.89
C GLN A 117 -3.85 9.31 6.64
N TRP A 118 -2.69 9.53 7.28
CA TRP A 118 -1.55 8.63 7.20
C TRP A 118 -1.83 7.26 7.84
N ALA A 119 -2.59 7.22 8.94
CA ALA A 119 -2.99 5.97 9.56
C ALA A 119 -3.89 5.14 8.63
N VAL A 120 -4.96 5.74 8.11
CA VAL A 120 -5.91 5.02 7.25
C VAL A 120 -5.32 4.71 5.87
N SER A 121 -4.38 5.51 5.36
CA SER A 121 -3.68 5.18 4.11
C SER A 121 -2.92 3.86 4.17
N LEU A 122 -2.56 3.37 5.36
CA LEU A 122 -1.92 2.06 5.49
C LEU A 122 -2.92 0.91 5.31
N PHE A 123 -4.20 1.13 5.65
CA PHE A 123 -5.22 0.08 5.70
C PHE A 123 -5.41 -0.61 4.36
N ILE A 124 -5.32 0.15 3.28
CA ILE A 124 -5.52 -0.34 1.91
C ILE A 124 -4.20 -0.38 1.10
N LYS A 125 -3.05 -0.20 1.77
CA LYS A 125 -1.75 -0.26 1.10
C LYS A 125 -1.48 -1.70 0.65
N ASN A 126 -1.11 -1.84 -0.63
CA ASN A 126 -0.82 -3.12 -1.27
C ASN A 126 -2.01 -4.11 -1.24
N GLN A 127 -3.24 -3.64 -1.07
CA GLN A 127 -4.44 -4.48 -1.10
C GLN A 127 -5.09 -4.44 -2.48
N VAL A 128 -5.66 -5.57 -2.91
CA VAL A 128 -6.51 -5.63 -4.12
C VAL A 128 -7.92 -5.24 -3.72
N LEU A 129 -8.37 -4.12 -4.26
CA LEU A 129 -9.69 -3.53 -4.09
C LEU A 129 -10.65 -4.02 -5.17
N ASP A 130 -11.94 -3.99 -4.85
CA ASP A 130 -13.00 -4.25 -5.82
C ASP A 130 -13.23 -3.04 -6.75
N ASN A 131 -13.93 -3.23 -7.87
CA ASN A 131 -14.06 -2.19 -8.91
C ASN A 131 -14.70 -0.89 -8.40
N ASP A 132 -15.73 -0.98 -7.55
CA ASP A 132 -16.40 0.20 -6.99
C ASP A 132 -15.48 1.04 -6.10
N GLU A 133 -14.58 0.35 -5.39
CA GLU A 133 -13.58 0.99 -4.52
C GLU A 133 -12.50 1.68 -5.38
N ILE A 134 -12.08 1.05 -6.49
CA ILE A 134 -11.16 1.65 -7.46
C ILE A 134 -11.78 2.86 -8.14
N LEU A 135 -13.05 2.77 -8.57
CA LEU A 135 -13.77 3.91 -9.16
C LEU A 135 -13.84 5.07 -8.17
N TRP A 136 -14.12 4.80 -6.90
CA TRP A 136 -14.10 5.85 -5.89
C TRP A 136 -12.73 6.51 -5.75
N LEU A 137 -11.62 5.75 -5.79
CA LEU A 137 -10.27 6.35 -5.81
C LEU A 137 -10.05 7.23 -7.05
N ILE A 138 -10.48 6.77 -8.22
CA ILE A 138 -10.37 7.50 -9.49
C ILE A 138 -11.19 8.79 -9.46
N ASP A 139 -12.40 8.76 -8.90
CA ASP A 139 -13.27 9.93 -8.85
C ASP A 139 -12.76 11.02 -7.88
N ASN A 140 -11.87 10.66 -6.95
CA ASN A 140 -11.42 11.55 -5.88
C ASN A 140 -9.90 11.80 -5.87
N TYR A 141 -9.13 11.28 -6.84
CA TYR A 141 -7.66 11.26 -6.74
C TYR A 141 -7.01 12.64 -6.56
N GLN A 142 -7.63 13.70 -7.09
CA GLN A 142 -7.13 15.07 -7.00
C GLN A 142 -7.28 15.69 -5.60
N GLU A 143 -8.11 15.10 -4.74
CA GLU A 143 -8.39 15.61 -3.40
C GLU A 143 -7.29 15.29 -2.39
N SER A 144 -6.43 14.30 -2.66
CA SER A 144 -5.37 13.89 -1.73
C SER A 144 -4.27 13.09 -2.43
N ASP A 145 -3.00 13.44 -2.16
CA ASP A 145 -1.83 12.67 -2.61
C ASP A 145 -1.86 11.21 -2.17
N HIS A 146 -2.51 10.91 -1.04
CA HIS A 146 -2.69 9.54 -0.60
C HIS A 146 -3.48 8.71 -1.61
N LEU A 147 -4.51 9.28 -2.26
CA LEU A 147 -5.31 8.61 -3.27
C LEU A 147 -4.50 8.37 -4.54
N VAL A 148 -3.78 9.40 -5.01
CA VAL A 148 -2.85 9.30 -6.15
C VAL A 148 -1.82 8.19 -5.91
N ASN A 149 -1.24 8.15 -4.71
CA ASN A 149 -0.29 7.12 -4.31
C ASN A 149 -0.87 5.70 -4.34
N ARG A 150 -2.18 5.52 -4.06
CA ARG A 150 -2.83 4.20 -4.15
C ARG A 150 -3.03 3.76 -5.58
N LEU A 151 -3.42 4.68 -6.47
CA LEU A 151 -3.61 4.39 -7.89
C LEU A 151 -2.27 4.08 -8.59
N LEU A 152 -1.26 4.95 -8.39
CA LEU A 152 0.06 4.79 -9.01
C LEU A 152 0.78 3.51 -8.56
N ARG A 153 0.63 3.13 -7.29
CA ARG A 153 1.32 1.98 -6.68
C ARG A 153 0.39 0.80 -6.42
N TYR A 154 -0.68 0.68 -7.19
CA TYR A 154 -1.64 -0.40 -7.03
C TYR A 154 -0.95 -1.78 -7.22
N PRO A 155 -1.27 -2.82 -6.44
CA PRO A 155 -0.46 -4.05 -6.42
C PRO A 155 -0.59 -4.91 -7.68
N LYS A 156 -1.68 -4.78 -8.44
CA LYS A 156 -1.97 -5.63 -9.61
C LYS A 156 -2.33 -4.80 -10.84
N ALA A 157 -2.11 -5.34 -12.04
CA ALA A 157 -2.67 -4.73 -13.25
C ALA A 157 -4.20 -4.68 -13.15
N ASN A 158 -4.79 -3.54 -13.52
CA ASN A 158 -6.23 -3.31 -13.48
C ASN A 158 -6.65 -2.38 -14.62
N SER A 159 -7.73 -2.73 -15.33
CA SER A 159 -8.19 -2.00 -16.52
C SER A 159 -8.73 -0.60 -16.22
N LEU A 160 -9.37 -0.40 -15.06
CA LEU A 160 -9.87 0.92 -14.65
C LEU A 160 -8.71 1.87 -14.36
N ILE A 161 -7.70 1.39 -13.62
CA ILE A 161 -6.50 2.17 -13.32
C ILE A 161 -5.68 2.44 -14.59
N PHE A 162 -5.60 1.48 -15.51
CA PHE A 162 -4.97 1.70 -16.81
C PHE A 162 -5.66 2.83 -17.59
N LYS A 163 -7.00 2.78 -17.68
CA LYS A 163 -7.78 3.83 -18.37
C LYS A 163 -7.60 5.19 -17.71
N TRP A 164 -7.67 5.25 -16.39
CA TRP A 164 -7.40 6.48 -15.63
C TRP A 164 -5.99 7.03 -15.90
N ALA A 165 -4.96 6.17 -15.91
CA ALA A 165 -3.59 6.61 -16.20
C ALA A 165 -3.46 7.12 -17.63
N GLU A 166 -4.18 6.53 -18.59
CA GLU A 166 -4.20 7.00 -19.97
C GLU A 166 -4.85 8.39 -20.08
N ASP A 167 -5.97 8.61 -19.39
CA ASP A 167 -6.65 9.90 -19.34
C ASP A 167 -5.78 10.95 -18.64
N VAL A 168 -5.16 10.63 -17.51
CA VAL A 168 -4.21 11.51 -16.80
C VAL A 168 -3.06 11.91 -17.72
N TYR A 169 -2.46 10.95 -18.43
CA TYR A 169 -1.37 11.20 -19.36
C TYR A 169 -1.79 12.12 -20.52
N LYS A 170 -2.90 11.81 -21.20
CA LYS A 170 -3.40 12.58 -22.35
C LYS A 170 -3.78 14.01 -21.98
N ASN A 171 -4.25 14.24 -20.75
CA ASN A 171 -4.62 15.57 -20.26
C ASN A 171 -3.43 16.33 -19.64
N GLY A 172 -2.22 15.76 -19.62
CA GLY A 172 -1.04 16.43 -19.05
C GLY A 172 -1.14 16.64 -17.54
N LEU A 173 -1.84 15.75 -16.82
CA LEU A 173 -1.97 15.79 -15.37
C LEU A 173 -0.83 15.00 -14.70
N LEU A 174 -0.50 15.36 -13.46
CA LEU A 174 0.57 14.71 -12.66
C LEU A 174 1.94 14.72 -13.37
N LEU A 175 2.33 15.86 -13.97
CA LEU A 175 3.60 16.00 -14.71
C LEU A 175 4.84 15.70 -13.85
N ASP A 176 4.79 16.04 -12.57
CA ASP A 176 5.83 15.74 -11.58
C ASP A 176 5.96 14.23 -11.28
N ARG A 177 4.94 13.45 -11.61
CA ARG A 177 4.86 11.99 -11.43
C ARG A 177 4.68 11.25 -12.74
N GLN A 178 5.05 11.86 -13.87
CA GLN A 178 4.80 11.33 -15.21
C GLN A 178 5.41 9.94 -15.41
N SER A 179 6.57 9.65 -14.81
CA SER A 179 7.20 8.32 -14.88
C SER A 179 6.35 7.24 -14.20
N GLU A 180 5.72 7.53 -13.05
CA GLU A 180 4.81 6.58 -12.38
C GLU A 180 3.51 6.38 -13.18
N VAL A 181 3.00 7.42 -13.87
CA VAL A 181 1.84 7.30 -14.77
C VAL A 181 2.20 6.41 -15.97
N VAL A 182 3.32 6.69 -16.63
CA VAL A 182 3.83 5.89 -17.75
C VAL A 182 4.07 4.44 -17.34
N ALA A 183 4.55 4.20 -16.12
CA ALA A 183 4.76 2.84 -15.60
C ALA A 183 3.48 1.99 -15.57
N ILE A 184 2.31 2.59 -15.37
CA ILE A 184 1.02 1.87 -15.46
C ILE A 184 0.69 1.50 -16.90
N LEU A 185 1.02 2.38 -17.85
CA LEU A 185 0.74 2.21 -19.27
C LEU A 185 1.67 1.21 -19.96
N ILE A 186 2.82 0.91 -19.35
CA ILE A 186 3.74 -0.12 -19.82
C ILE A 186 3.26 -1.50 -19.35
N SER A 187 2.87 -2.33 -20.32
CA SER A 187 2.60 -3.76 -20.14
C SER A 187 3.65 -4.58 -20.90
N ASP A 188 3.30 -5.16 -22.04
CA ASP A 188 4.21 -5.93 -22.88
C ASP A 188 5.01 -5.07 -23.86
N SER A 189 4.59 -3.82 -24.05
CA SER A 189 5.25 -2.84 -24.92
C SER A 189 4.95 -1.42 -24.44
N ILE A 190 5.69 -0.46 -24.96
CA ILE A 190 5.43 0.97 -24.73
C ILE A 190 4.40 1.41 -25.78
N PRO A 191 3.21 1.89 -25.39
CA PRO A 191 2.23 2.40 -26.33
C PRO A 191 2.81 3.53 -27.21
N LYS A 192 2.56 3.47 -28.53
CA LYS A 192 3.13 4.41 -29.50
C LYS A 192 2.78 5.88 -29.27
N TYR A 193 1.68 6.14 -28.56
CA TYR A 193 1.26 7.51 -28.24
C TYR A 193 2.04 8.10 -27.05
N ILE A 194 2.83 7.31 -26.33
CA ILE A 194 3.69 7.83 -25.25
C ILE A 194 4.88 8.52 -25.88
N SER A 195 4.94 9.83 -25.70
CA SER A 195 6.07 10.70 -26.05
C SER A 195 6.53 11.43 -24.79
N VAL A 196 7.65 10.98 -24.23
CA VAL A 196 8.28 11.55 -23.02
C VAL A 196 9.79 11.58 -23.20
N SER A 197 10.50 12.29 -22.32
CA SER A 197 11.96 12.29 -22.32
C SER A 197 12.54 10.89 -22.08
N ALA A 198 13.77 10.65 -22.54
CA ALA A 198 14.48 9.39 -22.30
C ALA A 198 14.56 9.08 -20.79
N ASP A 199 14.86 10.07 -19.95
CA ASP A 199 14.88 9.90 -18.49
C ASP A 199 13.52 9.45 -17.93
N THR A 200 12.43 10.16 -18.28
CA THR A 200 11.08 9.80 -17.84
C THR A 200 10.69 8.40 -18.27
N LEU A 201 11.04 8.00 -19.50
CA LEU A 201 10.76 6.66 -20.02
C LEU A 201 11.51 5.58 -19.23
N MET A 202 12.79 5.77 -18.95
CA MET A 202 13.60 4.80 -18.20
C MET A 202 13.08 4.61 -16.77
N TRP A 203 12.68 5.69 -16.09
CA TRP A 203 12.01 5.59 -14.79
C TRP A 203 10.64 4.92 -14.90
N GLY A 204 9.89 5.18 -15.97
CA GLY A 204 8.64 4.49 -16.25
C GLY A 204 8.82 2.98 -16.39
N ILE A 205 9.83 2.54 -17.15
CA ILE A 205 10.17 1.11 -17.27
C ILE A 205 10.59 0.54 -15.91
N TYR A 206 11.41 1.27 -15.13
CA TYR A 206 11.82 0.85 -13.79
C TYR A 206 10.62 0.60 -12.86
N TYR A 207 9.65 1.51 -12.83
CA TYR A 207 8.46 1.43 -11.98
C TYR A 207 7.37 0.49 -12.54
N SER A 208 7.45 0.10 -13.81
CA SER A 208 6.48 -0.80 -14.42
C SER A 208 6.39 -2.14 -13.68
N ARG A 209 5.25 -2.82 -13.83
CA ARG A 209 5.00 -4.13 -13.20
C ARG A 209 5.57 -5.31 -14.01
N CYS A 210 6.33 -5.04 -15.07
CA CYS A 210 6.95 -6.07 -15.89
C CYS A 210 8.02 -6.83 -15.10
N ASP A 211 8.25 -8.09 -15.47
CA ASP A 211 9.38 -8.85 -14.93
C ASP A 211 10.73 -8.26 -15.37
N LEU A 212 11.81 -8.71 -14.71
CA LEU A 212 13.15 -8.18 -14.94
C LEU A 212 13.62 -8.35 -16.39
N LYS A 213 13.34 -9.52 -17.00
CA LYS A 213 13.73 -9.82 -18.38
C LYS A 213 13.02 -8.86 -19.34
N LYS A 214 11.74 -8.62 -19.11
CA LYS A 214 10.96 -7.70 -19.93
C LYS A 214 11.44 -6.26 -19.78
N LYS A 215 11.79 -5.83 -18.57
CA LYS A 215 12.40 -4.50 -18.33
C LYS A 215 13.72 -4.35 -19.09
N GLU A 216 14.57 -5.37 -19.08
CA GLU A 216 15.82 -5.39 -19.86
C GLU A 216 15.55 -5.21 -21.36
N GLU A 217 14.63 -5.99 -21.94
CA GLU A 217 14.22 -5.86 -23.34
C GLU A 217 13.73 -4.43 -23.66
N LEU A 218 12.85 -3.88 -22.82
CA LEU A 218 12.29 -2.54 -23.01
C LEU A 218 13.35 -1.45 -22.94
N ILE A 219 14.28 -1.53 -21.98
CA ILE A 219 15.37 -0.55 -21.85
C ILE A 219 16.23 -0.61 -23.10
N VAL A 220 16.70 -1.79 -23.50
CA VAL A 220 17.57 -1.96 -24.67
C VAL A 220 16.92 -1.44 -25.95
N ASN A 221 15.64 -1.74 -26.17
CA ASN A 221 14.91 -1.33 -27.38
C ASN A 221 14.65 0.19 -27.45
N HIS A 222 14.74 0.91 -26.34
CA HIS A 222 14.48 2.35 -26.27
C HIS A 222 15.71 3.12 -25.75
N LEU A 223 16.91 2.57 -25.93
CA LEU A 223 18.15 3.27 -25.60
C LEU A 223 18.32 4.49 -26.50
N ASP A 224 18.42 5.66 -25.89
CA ASP A 224 18.90 6.87 -26.54
C ASP A 224 20.42 6.95 -26.34
N PHE A 225 21.19 6.72 -27.41
CA PHE A 225 22.65 6.77 -27.35
C PHE A 225 23.20 8.18 -27.11
N THR A 226 22.39 9.23 -27.24
CA THR A 226 22.77 10.62 -26.93
C THR A 226 22.42 11.02 -25.49
N ASP A 227 21.39 10.41 -24.90
CA ASP A 227 20.93 10.66 -23.52
C ASP A 227 20.69 9.37 -22.73
N TYR A 228 21.76 8.61 -22.47
CA TYR A 228 21.72 7.27 -21.88
C TYR A 228 21.95 7.22 -20.36
N LEU A 229 22.15 8.37 -19.69
CA LEU A 229 22.53 8.39 -18.27
C LEU A 229 21.46 7.77 -17.36
N ALA A 230 20.19 8.02 -17.67
CA ALA A 230 19.07 7.41 -16.96
C ALA A 230 19.06 5.89 -17.12
N ALA A 231 19.28 5.40 -18.35
CA ALA A 231 19.34 3.97 -18.64
C ALA A 231 20.46 3.27 -17.85
N ILE A 232 21.65 3.86 -17.73
CA ILE A 232 22.74 3.33 -16.89
C ILE A 232 22.32 3.25 -15.42
N LYS A 233 21.72 4.31 -14.87
CA LYS A 233 21.29 4.34 -13.46
C LYS A 233 20.26 3.25 -13.17
N ILE A 234 19.28 3.07 -14.06
CA ILE A 234 18.26 2.04 -13.93
C ILE A 234 18.85 0.65 -14.08
N ALA A 235 19.71 0.44 -15.09
CA ALA A 235 20.41 -0.82 -15.31
C ALA A 235 21.23 -1.24 -14.09
N ALA A 236 21.94 -0.30 -13.44
CA ALA A 236 22.69 -0.58 -12.22
C ALA A 236 21.76 -1.01 -11.06
N ARG A 237 20.61 -0.34 -10.87
CA ARG A 237 19.64 -0.68 -9.82
C ARG A 237 18.98 -2.05 -10.04
N LEU A 238 18.78 -2.43 -11.30
CA LEU A 238 18.16 -3.70 -11.67
C LEU A 238 19.18 -4.82 -11.93
N ASN A 239 20.48 -4.52 -11.84
CA ASN A 239 21.58 -5.44 -12.17
C ASN A 239 21.49 -6.00 -13.61
N ILE A 240 21.29 -5.11 -14.60
CA ILE A 240 21.15 -5.45 -16.03
C ILE A 240 22.43 -5.00 -16.79
N PRO A 241 23.47 -5.85 -16.91
CA PRO A 241 24.74 -5.45 -17.52
C PRO A 241 24.68 -5.28 -19.04
N THR A 242 23.69 -5.85 -19.71
CA THR A 242 23.53 -5.80 -21.18
C THR A 242 23.34 -4.38 -21.70
N VAL A 243 22.68 -3.51 -20.93
CA VAL A 243 22.53 -2.09 -21.25
C VAL A 243 23.88 -1.41 -21.41
N VAL A 244 24.80 -1.63 -20.46
CA VAL A 244 26.16 -1.07 -20.51
C VAL A 244 26.96 -1.68 -21.66
N LYS A 245 26.83 -2.99 -21.89
CA LYS A 245 27.50 -3.66 -23.02
C LYS A 245 27.07 -3.09 -24.37
N ASN A 246 25.78 -2.84 -24.57
CA ASN A 246 25.26 -2.28 -25.81
C ASN A 246 25.75 -0.84 -26.05
N LEU A 247 25.74 -0.01 -24.99
CA LEU A 247 26.29 1.34 -25.05
C LEU A 247 27.78 1.31 -25.39
N LEU A 248 28.56 0.46 -24.70
CA LEU A 248 30.00 0.34 -24.93
C LEU A 248 30.31 -0.11 -26.37
N GLY A 249 29.60 -1.13 -26.87
CA GLY A 249 29.76 -1.62 -28.24
C GLY A 249 29.53 -0.53 -29.27
N HIS A 250 28.42 0.22 -29.15
CA HIS A 250 28.11 1.34 -30.05
C HIS A 250 29.22 2.40 -30.07
N TYR A 251 29.73 2.80 -28.90
CA TYR A 251 30.79 3.80 -28.83
C TYR A 251 32.15 3.29 -29.30
N MET A 252 32.44 2.00 -29.14
CA MET A 252 33.65 1.38 -29.70
C MET A 252 33.64 1.33 -31.23
N GLU A 253 32.48 1.04 -31.83
CA GLU A 253 32.30 1.05 -33.29
C GLU A 253 32.56 2.45 -33.86
N LEU A 254 31.93 3.47 -33.28
CA LEU A 254 32.15 4.87 -33.68
C LEU A 254 33.59 5.35 -33.49
N ALA A 255 34.30 4.82 -32.50
CA ALA A 255 35.72 5.13 -32.29
C ALA A 255 36.63 4.44 -33.32
N SER A 256 36.21 3.29 -33.85
CA SER A 256 36.98 2.52 -34.84
C SER A 256 36.83 3.06 -36.27
N GLU A 257 35.78 3.84 -36.53
CA GLU A 257 35.53 4.51 -37.82
C GLU A 257 36.25 5.86 -37.98
N ARG A 258 37.02 6.29 -36.96
CA ARG A 258 37.81 7.53 -36.96
C ARG A 258 39.29 7.26 -37.17
#